data_AF-A0A1H1BT50-F1
#
_entry.id   AF-A0A1H1BT50-F1
#
_cell.length_a   1.000
_cell.length_b   1.000
_cell.length_c   1.000
_cell.angle_alpha   90.00
_cell.angle_beta   90.00
_cell.angle_gamma   90.00
#
_symmetry.space_group_name_H-M   'P 1'
#
loop_
_entity.id
_entity.type
_entity.pdbx_description
1 polymer ?
#
loop_
_entity_poly.entity_id
_entity_poly.type
_entity_poly.pdbx_seq_one_letter_code
_entity_poly.pdbx_strand_id
1 'polypeptide(L)'
;MKMMADDELIAALRAADPAALTTVSDSDALLAVRRARPERRRPRWAMIAAAIAAVIVVGVPAGAAATGFMAQTGWFGSPNPGDHRDRCIDGGVTEYDCDDEWIDLSAPDLDEVVASVYPTWMPLAPGVTREDLTARVVTISSRDALTPVTSLRRAYESESYKDWLTAWIAANDGGDTAAQETASRVIAEAAGWPALVATDGGGITDIMRAFAERIAAGDREAAQAAAEYEQAPGWDGVERRELVDEVFDEVFGDDR
;
A
#
# COMPACT_ATOMS: atom_id res chain seq x y z
N MET A 1 12.33 -3.86 50.26
CA MET A 1 11.63 -3.70 48.97
C MET A 1 11.77 -5.04 48.25
N LYS A 2 10.68 -5.82 48.16
CA LYS A 2 10.71 -7.17 47.59
C LYS A 2 10.68 -7.02 46.08
N MET A 3 11.72 -7.46 45.38
CA MET A 3 11.72 -7.54 43.92
C MET A 3 10.67 -8.57 43.50
N MET A 4 9.70 -8.14 42.70
CA MET A 4 8.81 -9.04 41.97
C MET A 4 9.65 -9.87 41.00
N ALA A 5 9.35 -11.16 40.89
CA ALA A 5 9.97 -12.00 39.88
C ALA A 5 9.39 -11.66 38.50
N ASP A 6 10.19 -11.79 37.43
CA ASP A 6 9.83 -11.38 36.07
C ASP A 6 8.53 -12.04 35.57
N ASP A 7 8.25 -13.26 36.02
CA ASP A 7 7.03 -13.99 35.66
C ASP A 7 5.77 -13.34 36.25
N GLU A 8 5.87 -12.74 37.44
CA GLU A 8 4.78 -11.98 38.06
C GLU A 8 4.57 -10.63 37.36
N LEU A 9 5.65 -10.03 36.84
CA LEU A 9 5.58 -8.79 36.07
C LEU A 9 4.91 -9.01 34.70
N ILE A 10 5.26 -10.11 34.01
CA ILE A 10 4.67 -10.45 32.71
C ILE A 10 3.19 -10.84 32.86
N ALA A 11 2.82 -11.54 33.93
CA ALA A 11 1.41 -11.83 34.23
C ALA A 11 0.60 -10.56 34.53
N ALA A 12 1.19 -9.60 35.27
CA ALA A 12 0.55 -8.32 35.55
C ALA A 12 0.36 -7.45 34.30
N LEU A 13 1.33 -7.47 33.37
CA LEU A 13 1.25 -6.74 32.10
C LEU A 13 0.20 -7.32 31.14
N ARG A 14 0.03 -8.65 31.10
CA ARG A 14 -1.02 -9.29 30.28
C ARG A 14 -2.44 -9.11 30.84
N ALA A 15 -2.57 -8.92 32.15
CA ALA A 15 -3.85 -8.69 32.80
C ALA A 15 -4.31 -7.21 32.77
N ALA A 16 -3.40 -6.28 32.49
CA ALA A 16 -3.74 -4.87 32.32
C ALA A 16 -4.22 -4.65 30.89
N ASP A 17 -5.54 -4.46 30.70
CA ASP A 17 -6.12 -3.96 29.45
C ASP A 17 -5.77 -2.46 29.31
N PRO A 18 -4.80 -2.08 28.47
CA PRO A 18 -4.38 -0.70 28.35
C PRO A 18 -5.36 0.14 27.54
N ALA A 19 -6.29 -0.48 26.79
CA ALA A 19 -7.30 0.22 26.01
C ALA A 19 -8.46 0.71 26.90
N ALA A 20 -8.74 0.02 28.01
CA ALA A 20 -9.72 0.46 29.01
C ALA A 20 -9.32 1.77 29.75
N LEU A 21 -8.04 2.18 29.68
CA LEU A 21 -7.52 3.36 30.38
C LEU A 21 -7.55 4.65 29.56
N THR A 22 -7.98 4.61 28.30
CA THR A 22 -8.05 5.79 27.43
C THR A 22 -9.42 5.93 26.78
N THR A 23 -10.41 6.38 27.55
CA THR A 23 -11.62 6.99 26.98
C THR A 23 -11.47 8.51 27.04
N VAL A 24 -11.26 9.15 25.89
CA VAL A 24 -11.35 10.61 25.75
C VAL A 24 -12.83 10.96 25.66
N SER A 25 -13.32 11.89 26.48
CA SER A 25 -14.71 12.32 26.40
C SER A 25 -14.98 13.07 25.09
N ASP A 26 -16.18 12.92 24.52
CA ASP A 26 -16.59 13.64 23.30
C ASP A 26 -16.40 15.17 23.42
N SER A 27 -16.54 15.71 24.63
CA SER A 27 -16.28 17.12 24.93
C SER A 27 -14.80 17.52 24.81
N ASP A 28 -13.87 16.63 25.17
CA ASP A 28 -12.44 16.90 25.09
C ASP A 28 -11.93 16.80 23.64
N ALA A 29 -12.48 15.85 22.88
CA ALA A 29 -12.24 15.73 21.44
C ALA A 29 -12.74 16.98 20.68
N LEU A 30 -13.94 17.47 21.00
CA LEU A 30 -14.49 18.68 20.38
C LEU A 30 -13.71 19.96 20.72
N LEU A 31 -13.16 20.07 21.94
CA LEU A 31 -12.29 21.17 22.34
C LEU A 31 -10.94 21.15 21.64
N ALA A 32 -10.36 19.96 21.41
CA ALA A 32 -9.13 19.79 20.65
C ALA A 32 -9.32 20.21 19.17
N VAL A 33 -10.42 19.80 18.56
CA VAL A 33 -10.76 20.15 17.16
C VAL A 33 -11.04 21.65 16.98
N ARG A 34 -11.69 22.30 17.95
CA ARG A 34 -11.92 23.77 17.91
C ARG A 34 -10.64 24.59 18.06
N ARG A 35 -9.64 24.10 18.83
CA ARG A 35 -8.32 24.74 18.93
C ARG A 35 -7.48 24.59 17.66
N ALA A 36 -7.77 23.59 16.82
CA ALA A 36 -7.01 23.27 15.62
C ALA A 36 -7.44 24.02 14.35
N ARG A 37 -8.45 24.90 14.39
CA ARG A 37 -8.83 25.75 13.23
C ARG A 37 -8.20 27.15 13.30
N PRO A 38 -7.27 27.51 12.41
CA PRO A 38 -6.72 28.86 12.36
C PRO A 38 -7.49 29.79 11.40
N GLU A 39 -7.87 30.98 11.89
CA GLU A 39 -8.25 32.13 11.07
C GLU A 39 -7.04 32.72 10.33
N ARG A 40 -7.25 33.14 9.08
CA ARG A 40 -6.25 33.67 8.15
C ARG A 40 -5.48 34.88 8.70
N ARG A 41 -4.20 34.71 9.10
CA ARG A 41 -3.09 35.68 8.87
C ARG A 41 -1.73 34.94 8.91
N ARG A 42 -0.92 35.08 7.85
CA ARG A 42 0.55 34.84 7.92
C ARG A 42 1.14 35.91 8.87
N PRO A 43 2.15 35.67 9.74
CA PRO A 43 3.42 34.98 9.48
C PRO A 43 4.01 34.18 10.70
N ARG A 44 5.28 33.73 10.58
CA ARG A 44 6.20 33.17 11.62
C ARG A 44 6.25 31.64 11.84
N TRP A 45 5.60 30.83 11.02
CA TRP A 45 5.80 29.37 11.03
C TRP A 45 6.98 28.87 10.19
N ALA A 46 7.70 29.76 9.51
CA ALA A 46 8.92 29.46 8.77
C ALA A 46 10.11 29.05 9.66
N MET A 47 9.99 29.09 11.00
CA MET A 47 11.04 28.62 11.92
C MET A 47 10.78 27.25 12.56
N ILE A 48 9.57 26.69 12.45
CA ILE A 48 9.28 25.35 13.01
C ILE A 48 9.52 24.26 11.96
N ALA A 49 9.29 24.54 10.67
CA ALA A 49 9.76 23.68 9.58
C ALA A 49 11.31 23.56 9.56
N ALA A 50 12.01 24.58 10.05
CA ALA A 50 13.47 24.54 10.21
C ALA A 50 13.94 23.71 11.42
N ALA A 51 13.08 23.41 12.40
CA ALA A 51 13.48 22.69 13.61
C ALA A 51 13.40 21.15 13.46
N ILE A 52 12.54 20.65 12.57
CA ILE A 52 12.56 19.23 12.16
C ILE A 52 13.62 19.02 11.07
N ALA A 53 13.87 20.03 10.21
CA ALA A 53 14.99 20.03 9.27
C ALA A 53 16.38 20.18 9.95
N ALA A 54 16.48 20.71 11.19
CA ALA A 54 17.76 20.96 11.85
C ALA A 54 18.24 19.86 12.82
N VAL A 55 17.43 18.83 13.12
CA VAL A 55 17.90 17.67 13.90
C VAL A 55 18.61 16.62 13.01
N ILE A 56 18.56 16.78 11.68
CA ILE A 56 19.37 16.01 10.71
C ILE A 56 20.28 16.95 9.89
N VAL A 57 20.99 17.87 10.56
CA VAL A 57 22.12 18.60 9.95
C VAL A 57 23.46 18.24 10.63
N VAL A 58 23.47 17.37 11.64
CA VAL A 58 24.72 16.84 12.20
C VAL A 58 24.78 15.33 11.98
N GLY A 59 25.25 14.97 10.80
CA GLY A 59 25.51 13.59 10.42
C GLY A 59 25.31 13.39 8.94
N VAL A 60 26.18 13.98 8.12
CA VAL A 60 26.51 13.38 6.83
C VAL A 60 27.55 12.29 7.14
N PRO A 61 27.19 11.00 7.27
CA PRO A 61 28.08 9.98 6.79
C PRO A 61 27.83 9.90 5.29
N ALA A 62 28.85 10.26 4.52
CA ALA A 62 28.97 9.88 3.13
C ALA A 62 28.84 8.34 3.04
N GLY A 63 27.61 7.87 2.82
CA GLY A 63 27.25 6.47 2.61
C GLY A 63 26.34 6.31 1.40
N ALA A 64 26.32 7.30 0.49
CA ALA A 64 25.80 7.15 -0.85
C ALA A 64 26.78 6.31 -1.67
N ALA A 65 26.65 4.98 -1.59
CA ALA A 65 27.28 4.10 -2.55
C ALA A 65 26.56 2.74 -2.62
N ALA A 66 25.37 2.73 -3.21
CA ALA A 66 25.11 1.68 -4.20
C ALA A 66 24.29 2.14 -5.42
N THR A 67 23.40 3.15 -5.35
CA THR A 67 22.55 3.51 -6.52
C THR A 67 22.10 4.99 -6.62
N GLY A 68 22.91 5.98 -6.25
CA GLY A 68 22.89 7.34 -6.85
C GLY A 68 21.64 8.28 -6.80
N PHE A 69 20.46 7.91 -6.29
CA PHE A 69 19.26 8.78 -6.32
C PHE A 69 19.03 9.57 -5.02
N MET A 70 18.53 10.81 -5.13
CA MET A 70 18.16 11.70 -4.01
C MET A 70 16.87 11.26 -3.32
N ALA A 71 15.93 10.63 -4.03
CA ALA A 71 14.69 10.11 -3.43
C ALA A 71 14.92 8.93 -2.48
N GLN A 72 16.06 8.24 -2.53
CA GLN A 72 16.37 7.13 -1.64
C GLN A 72 16.71 7.63 -0.23
N THR A 73 15.87 7.32 0.76
CA THR A 73 16.04 7.80 2.15
C THR A 73 16.67 6.79 3.10
N GLY A 74 16.79 5.52 2.70
CA GLY A 74 17.33 4.42 3.50
C GLY A 74 16.28 3.48 4.08
N TRP A 75 16.69 2.57 4.97
CA TRP A 75 15.85 1.50 5.55
C TRP A 75 15.29 1.94 6.92
N PHE A 76 13.98 1.83 7.17
CA PHE A 76 13.37 2.10 8.48
C PHE A 76 13.04 0.80 9.25
N GLY A 77 13.49 0.72 10.51
CA GLY A 77 13.38 -0.49 11.36
C GLY A 77 14.40 -0.59 12.51
N SER A 78 15.38 0.32 12.57
CA SER A 78 16.34 0.43 13.68
C SER A 78 16.21 1.79 14.38
N PRO A 79 16.19 1.84 15.74
CA PRO A 79 15.96 3.07 16.49
C PRO A 79 17.18 4.01 16.56
N ASN A 80 18.04 4.06 15.53
CA ASN A 80 19.10 5.06 15.33
C ASN A 80 19.80 4.91 13.96
N PRO A 81 20.53 5.95 13.47
CA PRO A 81 21.05 5.99 12.11
C PRO A 81 22.21 5.01 11.90
N GLY A 82 22.10 4.18 10.87
CA GLY A 82 23.05 3.13 10.52
C GLY A 82 22.32 1.90 10.00
N ASP A 83 22.84 1.28 8.94
CA ASP A 83 22.35 -0.01 8.42
C ASP A 83 22.39 -1.03 9.56
N HIS A 84 21.21 -1.33 10.10
CA HIS A 84 20.99 -2.19 11.26
C HIS A 84 19.86 -3.19 10.96
N ARG A 85 19.93 -3.81 9.78
CA ARG A 85 19.10 -4.98 9.41
C ARG A 85 19.18 -6.11 10.45
N ASP A 86 20.21 -6.11 11.30
CA ASP A 86 20.42 -7.04 12.41
C ASP A 86 19.54 -6.79 13.65
N ARG A 87 18.80 -5.67 13.72
CA ARG A 87 18.05 -5.26 14.93
C ARG A 87 16.59 -4.95 14.70
N CYS A 88 16.07 -5.36 13.55
CA CYS A 88 14.68 -5.17 13.26
C CYS A 88 13.82 -5.96 14.28
N ILE A 89 12.80 -5.30 14.83
CA ILE A 89 11.89 -5.97 15.76
C ILE A 89 11.05 -6.92 14.91
N ASP A 90 11.36 -8.22 15.00
CA ASP A 90 10.51 -9.32 14.53
C ASP A 90 9.26 -9.37 15.43
N GLY A 91 8.44 -8.35 15.30
CA GLY A 91 7.19 -8.20 16.00
C GLY A 91 6.12 -8.25 14.94
N GLY A 92 5.22 -9.23 15.03
CA GLY A 92 4.06 -9.41 14.16
C GLY A 92 3.11 -8.20 14.15
N VAL A 93 3.59 -7.09 13.59
CA VAL A 93 2.96 -5.77 13.40
C VAL A 93 3.00 -5.47 11.89
N THR A 94 2.53 -6.44 11.11
CA THR A 94 1.76 -6.39 9.85
C THR A 94 1.93 -5.32 8.76
N GLU A 95 2.90 -4.39 8.74
CA GLU A 95 2.94 -3.40 7.62
C GLU A 95 4.31 -3.07 7.01
N TYR A 96 5.43 -3.51 7.59
CA TYR A 96 6.76 -3.11 7.11
C TYR A 96 7.76 -4.27 7.09
N ASP A 97 8.43 -4.47 5.95
CA ASP A 97 9.58 -5.35 5.83
C ASP A 97 10.85 -4.59 6.20
N CYS A 98 11.65 -5.23 7.04
CA CYS A 98 12.94 -4.77 7.53
C CYS A 98 13.99 -4.63 6.42
N ASP A 99 13.76 -5.34 5.32
CA ASP A 99 14.52 -5.27 4.08
C ASP A 99 13.76 -4.48 3.01
N ASP A 100 13.01 -3.42 3.38
CA ASP A 100 12.43 -2.46 2.42
C ASP A 100 12.96 -1.02 2.53
N GLU A 101 13.41 -0.48 1.39
CA GLU A 101 13.99 0.86 1.28
C GLU A 101 12.84 1.88 1.20
N TRP A 102 12.99 3.01 1.89
CA TRP A 102 12.01 4.08 1.86
C TRP A 102 12.41 5.19 0.88
N ILE A 103 11.43 5.66 0.13
CA ILE A 103 11.55 6.66 -0.92
C ILE A 103 10.86 7.96 -0.49
N ASP A 104 11.58 9.09 -0.58
CA ASP A 104 11.06 10.45 -0.49
C ASP A 104 10.35 10.82 -1.78
N LEU A 105 9.03 10.92 -1.69
CA LEU A 105 8.16 11.19 -2.82
C LEU A 105 8.12 12.67 -3.20
N SER A 106 8.79 13.54 -2.42
CA SER A 106 8.95 14.95 -2.74
C SER A 106 10.25 15.26 -3.48
N ALA A 107 11.12 14.25 -3.67
CA ALA A 107 12.40 14.41 -4.32
C ALA A 107 12.25 14.69 -5.83
N PRO A 108 13.12 15.56 -6.41
CA PRO A 108 13.01 15.97 -7.81
C PRO A 108 13.31 14.85 -8.81
N ASP A 109 13.89 13.74 -8.37
CA ASP A 109 14.22 12.56 -9.16
C ASP A 109 13.29 11.36 -8.88
N LEU A 110 12.11 11.60 -8.29
CA LEU A 110 11.11 10.56 -8.02
C LEU A 110 10.80 9.73 -9.27
N ASP A 111 10.62 10.36 -10.43
CA ASP A 111 10.28 9.68 -11.68
C ASP A 111 11.33 8.65 -12.08
N GLU A 112 12.61 8.95 -11.84
CA GLU A 112 13.73 8.05 -12.13
C GLU A 112 13.74 6.85 -11.16
N VAL A 113 13.46 7.09 -9.88
CA VAL A 113 13.35 6.03 -8.88
C VAL A 113 12.16 5.12 -9.15
N VAL A 114 10.97 5.68 -9.42
CA VAL A 114 9.77 4.91 -9.76
C VAL A 114 10.02 4.05 -11.00
N ALA A 115 10.62 4.60 -12.05
CA ALA A 115 10.98 3.84 -13.24
C ALA A 115 11.99 2.71 -12.95
N SER A 116 12.93 2.93 -12.03
CA SER A 116 13.96 1.95 -11.67
C SER A 116 13.42 0.71 -10.96
N VAL A 117 12.29 0.85 -10.24
CA VAL A 117 11.68 -0.24 -9.47
C VAL A 117 10.61 -1.01 -10.23
N TYR A 118 10.37 -0.66 -11.50
CA TYR A 118 9.40 -1.36 -12.35
C TYR A 118 9.67 -2.88 -12.43
N PRO A 119 8.66 -3.74 -12.18
CA PRO A 119 8.82 -5.20 -12.29
C PRO A 119 8.90 -5.66 -13.76
N THR A 120 10.09 -5.98 -14.27
CA THR A 120 10.32 -6.32 -15.69
C THR A 120 9.67 -7.63 -16.15
N TRP A 121 9.26 -8.49 -15.22
CA TRP A 121 8.56 -9.74 -15.49
C TRP A 121 7.06 -9.56 -15.69
N MET A 122 6.50 -8.41 -15.29
CA MET A 122 5.05 -8.18 -15.28
C MET A 122 4.51 -7.98 -16.70
N PRO A 123 3.46 -8.73 -17.10
CA PRO A 123 2.86 -8.59 -18.41
C PRO A 123 2.04 -7.29 -18.50
N LEU A 124 2.16 -6.58 -19.62
CA LEU A 124 1.36 -5.39 -19.90
C LEU A 124 0.10 -5.76 -20.70
N ALA A 125 -1.03 -5.19 -20.31
CA ALA A 125 -2.28 -5.34 -21.04
C ALA A 125 -2.19 -4.73 -22.45
N PRO A 126 -2.99 -5.21 -23.42
CA PRO A 126 -3.00 -4.68 -24.78
C PRO A 126 -3.16 -3.15 -24.83
N GLY A 127 -2.25 -2.47 -25.52
CA GLY A 127 -2.28 -1.02 -25.68
C GLY A 127 -1.67 -0.21 -24.52
N VAL A 128 -1.24 -0.86 -23.44
CA VAL A 128 -0.55 -0.21 -22.33
C VAL A 128 0.96 -0.27 -22.53
N THR A 129 1.64 0.86 -22.40
CA THR A 129 3.10 0.94 -22.42
C THR A 129 3.68 1.00 -21.00
N ARG A 130 4.96 0.66 -20.87
CA ARG A 130 5.69 0.76 -19.59
C ARG A 130 5.75 2.21 -19.11
N GLU A 131 5.92 3.13 -20.05
CA GLU A 131 5.99 4.56 -19.83
C GLU A 131 4.66 5.09 -19.29
N ASP A 132 3.53 4.69 -19.90
CA ASP A 132 2.19 5.11 -19.44
C ASP A 132 1.92 4.61 -18.02
N LEU A 133 2.22 3.33 -17.75
CA LEU A 133 2.01 2.74 -16.43
C LEU A 133 2.91 3.41 -15.38
N THR A 134 4.17 3.70 -15.72
CA THR A 134 5.11 4.41 -14.83
C THR A 134 4.62 5.82 -14.51
N ALA A 135 4.14 6.57 -15.49
CA ALA A 135 3.60 7.91 -15.27
C ALA A 135 2.37 7.90 -14.34
N ARG A 136 1.52 6.86 -14.43
CA ARG A 136 0.40 6.67 -13.49
C ARG A 136 0.88 6.40 -12.07
N VAL A 137 1.85 5.50 -11.90
CA VAL A 137 2.41 5.20 -10.58
C VAL A 137 3.04 6.44 -9.95
N VAL A 138 3.82 7.23 -10.70
CA VAL A 138 4.33 8.54 -10.24
C VAL A 138 3.19 9.45 -9.75
N THR A 139 2.10 9.54 -10.51
CA THR A 139 0.95 10.40 -10.17
C THR A 139 0.23 9.93 -8.90
N ILE A 140 0.17 8.62 -8.67
CA ILE A 140 -0.43 8.04 -7.47
C ILE A 140 0.47 8.25 -6.26
N SER A 141 1.77 7.96 -6.40
CA SER A 141 2.75 8.01 -5.32
C SER A 141 3.14 9.43 -4.90
N SER A 142 3.10 10.41 -5.79
CA SER A 142 3.45 11.82 -5.47
C SER A 142 2.51 12.52 -4.48
N ARG A 143 1.45 11.84 -4.01
CA ARG A 143 0.51 12.37 -3.02
C ARG A 143 0.96 12.16 -1.57
N ASP A 144 1.89 11.25 -1.34
CA ASP A 144 2.40 10.92 -0.01
C ASP A 144 3.78 11.56 0.22
N ALA A 145 4.27 11.55 1.47
CA ALA A 145 5.57 12.12 1.82
C ALA A 145 6.72 11.11 1.70
N LEU A 146 6.48 9.87 2.14
CA LEU A 146 7.45 8.77 2.15
C LEU A 146 6.71 7.46 1.88
N THR A 147 7.31 6.54 1.15
CA THR A 147 6.73 5.21 0.90
C THR A 147 7.83 4.14 0.79
N PRO A 148 7.59 2.89 1.21
CA PRO A 148 8.56 1.82 0.99
C PRO A 148 8.57 1.38 -0.49
N VAL A 149 9.69 0.84 -0.98
CA VAL A 149 9.83 0.41 -2.39
C VAL A 149 8.81 -0.68 -2.74
N THR A 150 8.45 -1.56 -1.82
CA THR A 150 7.38 -2.55 -2.05
C THR A 150 6.04 -1.88 -2.32
N SER A 151 5.74 -0.72 -1.74
CA SER A 151 4.51 0.03 -2.07
C SER A 151 4.52 0.57 -3.50
N LEU A 152 5.68 0.99 -4.03
CA LEU A 152 5.80 1.37 -5.44
C LEU A 152 5.62 0.17 -6.38
N ARG A 153 6.19 -0.99 -6.02
CA ARG A 153 6.00 -2.24 -6.77
C ARG A 153 4.55 -2.72 -6.72
N ARG A 154 3.92 -2.62 -5.55
CA ARG A 154 2.49 -2.91 -5.35
C ARG A 154 1.64 -2.00 -6.22
N ALA A 155 1.96 -0.71 -6.32
CA ALA A 155 1.24 0.21 -7.21
C ALA A 155 1.35 -0.22 -8.68
N TYR A 156 2.52 -0.66 -9.15
CA TYR A 156 2.67 -1.23 -10.48
C TYR A 156 1.79 -2.46 -10.70
N GLU A 157 1.82 -3.40 -9.75
CA GLU A 157 1.04 -4.63 -9.78
C GLU A 157 -0.48 -4.35 -9.76
N SER A 158 -0.96 -3.49 -8.85
CA SER A 158 -2.37 -3.11 -8.78
C SER A 158 -2.86 -2.40 -10.04
N GLU A 159 -2.09 -1.44 -10.58
CA GLU A 159 -2.50 -0.71 -11.79
C GLU A 159 -2.46 -1.61 -13.04
N SER A 160 -1.49 -2.53 -13.13
CA SER A 160 -1.47 -3.54 -14.20
C SER A 160 -2.66 -4.49 -14.10
N TYR A 161 -3.04 -4.92 -12.90
CA TYR A 161 -4.22 -5.76 -12.68
C TYR A 161 -5.51 -5.07 -13.19
N LYS A 162 -5.70 -3.78 -12.90
CA LYS A 162 -6.82 -2.98 -13.40
C LYS A 162 -6.85 -2.88 -14.92
N ASP A 163 -5.69 -2.74 -15.56
CA ASP A 163 -5.60 -2.74 -17.02
C ASP A 163 -6.02 -4.09 -17.61
N TRP A 164 -5.63 -5.21 -16.97
CA TRP A 164 -6.02 -6.55 -17.40
C TRP A 164 -7.52 -6.84 -17.18
N LEU A 165 -8.13 -6.36 -16.09
CA LEU A 165 -9.59 -6.38 -15.92
C LEU A 165 -10.29 -5.62 -17.07
N THR A 166 -9.78 -4.43 -17.39
CA THR A 166 -10.31 -3.61 -18.49
C THR A 166 -10.17 -4.32 -19.85
N ALA A 167 -9.03 -4.96 -20.11
CA ALA A 167 -8.78 -5.73 -21.32
C ALA A 167 -9.71 -6.95 -21.44
N TRP A 168 -9.93 -7.67 -20.33
CA TRP A 168 -10.87 -8.79 -20.29
C TRP A 168 -12.28 -8.34 -20.63
N ILE A 169 -12.75 -7.24 -20.02
CA ILE A 169 -14.09 -6.69 -20.25
C ILE A 169 -14.26 -6.30 -21.73
N ALA A 170 -13.28 -5.60 -22.30
CA ALA A 170 -13.31 -5.21 -23.70
C ALA A 170 -13.33 -6.43 -24.65
N ALA A 171 -12.54 -7.48 -24.33
CA ALA A 171 -12.52 -8.71 -25.10
C ALA A 171 -13.87 -9.46 -25.01
N ASN A 172 -14.46 -9.55 -23.82
CA ASN A 172 -15.79 -10.14 -23.62
C ASN A 172 -16.87 -9.38 -24.41
N ASP A 173 -16.88 -8.05 -24.35
CA ASP A 173 -17.86 -7.21 -25.05
C ASP A 173 -17.69 -7.29 -26.58
N GLY A 174 -16.46 -7.51 -27.06
CA GLY A 174 -16.14 -7.73 -28.47
C GLY A 174 -16.32 -9.16 -28.95
N GLY A 175 -16.56 -10.13 -28.05
CA GLY A 175 -16.60 -11.55 -28.37
C GLY A 175 -15.25 -12.16 -28.79
N ASP A 176 -14.13 -11.52 -28.43
CA ASP A 176 -12.78 -12.02 -28.68
C ASP A 176 -12.37 -13.02 -27.58
N THR A 177 -12.72 -14.28 -27.79
CA THR A 177 -12.48 -15.36 -26.82
C THR A 177 -11.00 -15.62 -26.55
N ALA A 178 -10.11 -15.39 -27.54
CA ALA A 178 -8.68 -15.61 -27.37
C ALA A 178 -8.04 -14.51 -26.50
N ALA A 179 -8.46 -13.25 -26.71
CA ALA A 179 -8.06 -12.15 -25.85
C ALA A 179 -8.63 -12.31 -24.44
N GLN A 180 -9.88 -12.77 -24.31
CA GLN A 180 -10.53 -13.06 -23.03
C GLN A 180 -9.76 -14.13 -22.24
N GLU A 181 -9.42 -15.26 -22.87
CA GLU A 181 -8.64 -16.33 -22.24
C GLU A 181 -7.26 -15.87 -21.80
N THR A 182 -6.60 -15.04 -22.62
CA THR A 182 -5.30 -14.45 -22.27
C THR A 182 -5.40 -13.55 -21.05
N ALA A 183 -6.41 -12.67 -21.01
CA ALA A 183 -6.62 -11.78 -19.88
C ALA A 183 -7.01 -12.55 -18.61
N SER A 184 -7.89 -13.56 -18.72
CA SER A 184 -8.27 -14.43 -17.59
C SER A 184 -7.06 -15.09 -16.93
N ARG A 185 -6.12 -15.62 -17.73
CA ARG A 185 -4.90 -16.23 -17.20
C ARG A 185 -4.06 -15.23 -16.40
N VAL A 186 -3.86 -14.02 -16.93
CA VAL A 186 -3.06 -13.00 -16.23
C VAL A 186 -3.75 -12.51 -14.96
N ILE A 187 -5.08 -12.30 -14.99
CA ILE A 187 -5.89 -11.94 -13.83
C ILE A 187 -5.75 -13.00 -12.73
N ALA A 188 -5.79 -14.30 -13.08
CA ALA A 188 -5.58 -15.38 -12.12
C ALA A 188 -4.15 -15.42 -11.55
N GLU A 189 -3.13 -15.15 -12.37
CA GLU A 189 -1.74 -15.07 -11.93
C GLU A 189 -1.46 -13.87 -11.02
N ALA A 190 -2.22 -12.78 -11.15
CA ALA A 190 -2.01 -11.53 -10.42
C ALA A 190 -2.11 -11.66 -8.90
N ALA A 191 -2.98 -12.56 -8.42
CA ALA A 191 -3.10 -12.85 -6.98
C ALA A 191 -1.85 -13.52 -6.37
N GLY A 192 -0.88 -13.91 -7.20
CA GLY A 192 0.42 -14.44 -6.77
C GLY A 192 1.58 -13.48 -7.00
N TRP A 193 1.31 -12.24 -7.42
CA TRP A 193 2.39 -11.28 -7.69
C TRP A 193 3.10 -10.83 -6.41
N PRO A 194 4.44 -10.71 -6.42
CA PRO A 194 5.22 -10.61 -5.20
C PRO A 194 4.87 -9.46 -4.27
N ALA A 195 4.64 -8.24 -4.79
CA ALA A 195 4.36 -7.09 -3.94
C ALA A 195 2.94 -7.09 -3.39
N LEU A 196 1.96 -7.59 -4.17
CA LEU A 196 0.60 -7.84 -3.70
C LEU A 196 0.59 -8.87 -2.57
N VAL A 197 1.29 -9.99 -2.72
CA VAL A 197 1.39 -11.02 -1.67
C VAL A 197 2.14 -10.50 -0.44
N ALA A 198 3.26 -9.78 -0.63
CA ALA A 198 4.05 -9.25 0.49
C ALA A 198 3.28 -8.22 1.33
N THR A 199 2.28 -7.55 0.74
CA THR A 199 1.44 -6.55 1.41
C THR A 199 0.03 -7.05 1.69
N ASP A 200 -0.22 -8.35 1.52
CA ASP A 200 -1.52 -8.95 1.78
C ASP A 200 -1.74 -9.15 3.29
N GLY A 201 -2.07 -8.06 3.98
CA GLY A 201 -2.38 -8.04 5.41
C GLY A 201 -3.83 -8.43 5.75
N GLY A 202 -4.66 -8.77 4.76
CA GLY A 202 -6.11 -8.89 4.96
C GLY A 202 -6.86 -9.82 4.00
N GLY A 203 -6.17 -10.70 3.26
CA GLY A 203 -6.80 -11.68 2.35
C GLY A 203 -7.26 -11.08 1.02
N ILE A 204 -6.68 -9.95 0.60
CA ILE A 204 -6.97 -9.33 -0.70
C ILE A 204 -6.63 -10.30 -1.84
N THR A 205 -5.53 -11.06 -1.72
CA THR A 205 -5.18 -12.02 -2.77
C THR A 205 -6.18 -13.18 -2.86
N ASP A 206 -6.88 -13.52 -1.78
CA ASP A 206 -7.96 -14.51 -1.82
C ASP A 206 -9.21 -13.97 -2.53
N ILE A 207 -9.59 -12.71 -2.27
CA ILE A 207 -10.65 -12.02 -3.02
C ILE A 207 -10.33 -11.98 -4.52
N MET A 208 -9.08 -11.62 -4.87
CA MET A 208 -8.63 -11.61 -6.26
C MET A 208 -8.75 -12.99 -6.91
N ARG A 209 -8.41 -14.08 -6.22
CA ARG A 209 -8.57 -15.46 -6.72
C ARG A 209 -10.04 -15.79 -6.95
N ALA A 210 -10.93 -15.47 -6.01
CA ALA A 210 -12.36 -15.72 -6.15
C ALA A 210 -12.97 -15.00 -7.37
N PHE A 211 -12.61 -13.72 -7.58
CA PHE A 211 -13.00 -13.01 -8.80
C PHE A 211 -12.39 -13.64 -10.05
N ALA A 212 -11.10 -13.99 -10.03
CA ALA A 212 -10.43 -14.59 -11.17
C ALA A 212 -11.07 -15.91 -11.62
N GLU A 213 -11.53 -16.75 -10.70
CA GLU A 213 -12.26 -17.99 -11.01
C GLU A 213 -13.57 -17.72 -11.76
N ARG A 214 -14.38 -16.76 -11.27
CA ARG A 214 -15.63 -16.34 -11.93
C ARG A 214 -15.37 -15.73 -13.30
N ILE A 215 -14.36 -14.86 -13.41
CA ILE A 215 -13.92 -14.23 -14.65
C ILE A 215 -13.43 -15.29 -15.67
N ALA A 216 -12.68 -16.29 -15.23
CA ALA A 216 -12.24 -17.40 -16.09
C ALA A 216 -13.41 -18.25 -16.60
N ALA A 217 -14.54 -18.30 -15.86
CA ALA A 217 -15.77 -18.94 -16.30
C ALA A 217 -16.60 -18.10 -17.29
N GLY A 218 -16.14 -16.89 -17.65
CA GLY A 218 -16.86 -16.00 -18.56
C GLY A 218 -17.86 -15.08 -17.86
N ASP A 219 -17.84 -14.98 -16.53
CA ASP A 219 -18.78 -14.14 -15.79
C ASP A 219 -18.43 -12.65 -15.94
N ARG A 220 -19.19 -11.99 -16.82
CA ARG A 220 -19.05 -10.56 -17.07
C ARG A 220 -19.41 -9.72 -15.84
N GLU A 221 -20.41 -10.13 -15.07
CA GLU A 221 -20.83 -9.36 -13.89
C GLU A 221 -19.77 -9.42 -12.80
N ALA A 222 -19.11 -10.57 -12.62
CA ALA A 222 -17.95 -10.69 -11.73
C ALA A 222 -16.77 -9.82 -12.18
N ALA A 223 -16.47 -9.77 -13.49
CA ALA A 223 -15.42 -8.89 -14.00
C ALA A 223 -15.72 -7.41 -13.74
N GLN A 224 -16.98 -7.00 -13.91
CA GLN A 224 -17.41 -5.63 -13.64
C GLN A 224 -17.45 -5.31 -12.14
N ALA A 225 -17.80 -6.27 -11.28
CA ALA A 225 -17.73 -6.10 -9.82
C ALA A 225 -16.28 -5.98 -9.33
N ALA A 226 -15.37 -6.79 -9.87
CA ALA A 226 -13.94 -6.65 -9.60
C ALA A 226 -13.43 -5.28 -10.09
N ALA A 227 -13.85 -4.83 -11.28
CA ALA A 227 -13.51 -3.52 -11.80
C ALA A 227 -14.06 -2.37 -10.94
N GLU A 228 -15.28 -2.48 -10.41
CA GLU A 228 -15.82 -1.52 -9.43
C GLU A 228 -14.97 -1.48 -8.17
N TYR A 229 -14.71 -2.64 -7.57
CA TYR A 229 -13.97 -2.78 -6.32
C TYR A 229 -12.56 -2.18 -6.43
N GLU A 230 -11.86 -2.48 -7.51
CA GLU A 230 -10.51 -1.97 -7.79
C GLU A 230 -10.49 -0.54 -8.36
N GLN A 231 -11.66 0.02 -8.69
CA GLN A 231 -11.82 1.29 -9.41
C GLN A 231 -11.09 1.27 -10.76
N ALA A 232 -11.16 0.14 -11.47
CA ALA A 232 -10.57 -0.04 -12.78
C ALA A 232 -11.30 0.80 -13.85
N PRO A 233 -10.58 1.35 -14.86
CA PRO A 233 -11.20 2.15 -15.92
C PRO A 233 -12.29 1.43 -16.74
N GLY A 234 -12.23 0.09 -16.81
CA GLY A 234 -13.21 -0.74 -17.51
C GLY A 234 -14.57 -0.89 -16.81
N TRP A 235 -14.74 -0.35 -15.59
CA TRP A 235 -16.02 -0.37 -14.90
C TRP A 235 -17.08 0.46 -15.64
N ASP A 236 -18.25 -0.12 -15.84
CA ASP A 236 -19.36 0.49 -16.58
C ASP A 236 -20.18 1.51 -15.76
N GLY A 237 -19.83 1.71 -14.49
CA GLY A 237 -20.50 2.64 -13.58
C GLY A 237 -21.77 2.08 -12.92
N VAL A 238 -22.11 0.81 -13.17
CA VAL A 238 -23.22 0.13 -12.49
C VAL A 238 -22.70 -0.53 -11.22
N GLU A 239 -23.29 -0.18 -10.08
CA GLU A 239 -22.92 -0.74 -8.78
C GLU A 239 -23.32 -2.22 -8.69
N ARG A 240 -22.40 -3.04 -8.20
CA ARG A 240 -22.48 -4.49 -7.99
C ARG A 240 -22.03 -4.87 -6.58
N ARG A 241 -22.24 -3.96 -5.62
CA ARG A 241 -21.87 -4.15 -4.20
C ARG A 241 -22.34 -5.48 -3.63
N GLU A 242 -23.56 -5.92 -3.95
CA GLU A 242 -24.08 -7.22 -3.48
C GLU A 242 -23.21 -8.39 -3.93
N LEU A 243 -22.70 -8.37 -5.17
CA LEU A 243 -21.80 -9.39 -5.69
C LEU A 243 -20.41 -9.31 -5.06
N VAL A 244 -19.93 -8.09 -4.79
CA VAL A 244 -18.69 -7.88 -4.04
C VAL A 244 -18.83 -8.44 -2.63
N ASP A 245 -19.90 -8.11 -1.92
CA ASP A 245 -20.16 -8.60 -0.57
C ASP A 245 -20.28 -10.13 -0.54
N GLU A 246 -20.97 -10.74 -1.52
CA GLU A 246 -21.03 -12.20 -1.68
C GLU A 246 -19.63 -12.83 -1.80
N VAL A 247 -18.76 -12.27 -2.65
CA VAL A 247 -17.38 -12.78 -2.80
C VAL A 247 -16.60 -12.63 -1.50
N PHE A 248 -16.77 -11.54 -0.77
CA PHE A 248 -16.11 -11.38 0.52
C PHE A 248 -16.63 -12.38 1.57
N ASP A 249 -17.93 -12.60 1.63
CA ASP A 249 -18.53 -13.56 2.56
C ASP A 249 -18.11 -15.00 2.20
N GLU A 250 -17.91 -15.32 0.92
CA GLU A 250 -17.34 -16.61 0.49
C GLU A 250 -15.89 -16.80 0.95
N VAL A 251 -15.09 -15.74 0.87
CA VAL A 251 -13.66 -15.78 1.21
C VAL A 251 -13.43 -15.80 2.72
N PHE A 252 -14.17 -14.98 3.47
CA PHE A 252 -13.95 -14.79 4.91
C PHE A 252 -14.97 -15.50 5.81
N GLY A 253 -16.10 -15.96 5.27
CA GLY A 253 -17.21 -16.48 6.06
C GLY A 253 -17.94 -15.41 6.88
N ASP A 254 -18.79 -15.86 7.80
CA ASP A 254 -19.57 -15.00 8.72
C ASP A 254 -18.71 -14.31 9.81
N ASP A 255 -17.39 -14.52 9.86
CA ASP A 255 -16.49 -14.05 10.94
C ASP A 255 -16.01 -12.59 10.78
N ARG A 256 -16.85 -11.72 10.19
CA ARG A 256 -16.62 -10.26 10.11
C ARG A 256 -16.91 -9.53 11.43
#